data_AF-A0A3B0ZU61-F1
#
_entry.id   AF-A0A3B0ZU61-F1
#
_cell.length_a   1.000
_cell.length_b   1.000
_cell.length_c   1.000
_cell.angle_alpha   90.00
_cell.angle_beta   90.00
_cell.angle_gamma   90.00
#
_symmetry.space_group_name_H-M   'P 1'
#
loop_
_entity.id
_entity.type
_entity.pdbx_description
1 polymer ?
#
loop_
_entity_poly.entity_id
_entity_poly.type
_entity_poly.pdbx_seq_one_letter_code
_entity_poly.pdbx_strand_id
1 'polypeptide(L)'
;MNYLDQLDQMLDANFRLVSIETYDPDRVTDLFTQLSRFSNKAFYYWEDIQGLHRIGASHIKIPRTGPENELLTHIEGSKHFGVYILRDFNDALENETNIQNLMKIASGDINKVVVLLGDFVNLPKALVPFTLRSKHQMRQAG
;
A
#
# COMPACT_ATOMS: atom_id res chain seq x y z
N MET A 1 14.70 -17.14 5.34
CA MET A 1 13.96 -15.88 5.60
C MET A 1 12.60 -16.05 4.95
N ASN A 2 11.53 -16.06 5.73
CA ASN A 2 10.18 -16.25 5.18
C ASN A 2 9.74 -14.95 4.50
N TYR A 3 8.82 -15.03 3.55
CA TYR A 3 8.34 -13.84 2.82
C TYR A 3 7.69 -12.81 3.75
N LEU A 4 7.15 -13.24 4.90
CA LEU A 4 6.67 -12.35 5.95
C LEU A 4 7.78 -11.45 6.54
N ASP A 5 8.98 -11.99 6.77
CA ASP A 5 10.13 -11.20 7.25
C ASP A 5 10.60 -10.21 6.18
N GLN A 6 10.53 -10.62 4.91
CA GLN A 6 10.88 -9.76 3.77
C GLN A 6 9.91 -8.59 3.64
N LEU A 7 8.60 -8.83 3.81
CA LEU A 7 7.59 -7.78 3.81
C LEU A 7 7.84 -6.77 4.93
N ASP A 8 8.12 -7.21 6.16
CA ASP A 8 8.40 -6.26 7.26
C ASP A 8 9.65 -5.42 6.99
N GLN A 9 10.73 -6.04 6.47
CA GLN A 9 11.94 -5.31 6.06
C GLN A 9 11.68 -4.29 4.94
N MET A 10 10.79 -4.60 3.99
CA MET A 10 10.39 -3.66 2.94
C MET A 10 9.65 -2.44 3.52
N LEU A 11 8.85 -2.64 4.57
CA LEU A 11 8.12 -1.55 5.24
C LEU A 11 9.04 -0.68 6.11
N ASP A 12 10.16 -1.23 6.58
CA ASP A 12 11.18 -0.51 7.33
C ASP A 12 12.26 0.12 6.43
N ALA A 13 12.22 -0.15 5.12
CA ALA A 13 13.09 0.49 4.16
C ALA A 13 12.82 1.99 4.09
N ASN A 14 13.82 2.78 3.68
CA ASN A 14 13.69 4.24 3.57
C ASN A 14 12.84 4.70 2.34
N PHE A 15 11.98 3.82 1.83
CA PHE A 15 11.07 4.09 0.73
C PHE A 15 9.65 4.28 1.27
N ARG A 16 8.97 5.31 0.77
CA ARG A 16 7.59 5.61 1.14
C ARG A 16 6.58 4.92 0.25
N LEU A 17 7.00 4.52 -0.94
CA LEU A 17 6.18 3.75 -1.85
C LEU A 17 6.80 2.36 -1.99
N VAL A 18 5.96 1.33 -1.99
CA VAL A 18 6.35 -0.05 -2.27
C VAL A 18 5.40 -0.57 -3.32
N SER A 19 5.90 -1.13 -4.41
CA SER A 19 5.07 -1.84 -5.37
C SER A 19 5.28 -3.34 -5.22
N ILE A 20 4.21 -4.10 -5.02
CA ILE A 20 4.22 -5.56 -4.94
C ILE A 20 3.41 -6.10 -6.11
N GLU A 21 4.11 -6.72 -7.05
CA GLU A 21 3.49 -7.45 -8.16
C GLU A 21 3.36 -8.93 -7.79
N THR A 22 2.15 -9.50 -7.84
CA THR A 22 1.90 -10.90 -7.47
C THR A 22 0.66 -11.45 -8.14
N TYR A 23 0.66 -12.74 -8.52
CA TYR A 23 -0.53 -13.43 -9.02
C TYR A 23 -1.50 -13.90 -7.91
N ASP A 24 -1.15 -13.66 -6.63
CA ASP A 24 -1.96 -14.04 -5.48
C ASP A 24 -2.03 -12.87 -4.46
N PRO A 25 -2.76 -11.79 -4.79
CA PRO A 25 -2.87 -10.60 -3.94
C PRO A 25 -3.59 -10.90 -2.62
N ASP A 26 -4.48 -11.90 -2.58
CA ASP A 26 -5.17 -12.32 -1.36
C ASP A 26 -4.17 -12.92 -0.37
N ARG A 27 -3.24 -13.76 -0.84
CA ARG A 27 -2.17 -14.30 0.00
C ARG A 27 -1.25 -13.22 0.57
N VAL A 28 -0.93 -12.18 -0.20
CA VAL A 28 -0.15 -11.05 0.30
C VAL A 28 -0.94 -10.26 1.36
N THR A 29 -2.25 -10.10 1.16
CA THR A 29 -3.15 -9.46 2.13
C THR A 29 -3.24 -10.25 3.44
N ASP A 30 -3.27 -11.58 3.38
CA ASP A 30 -3.18 -12.46 4.56
C ASP A 30 -1.88 -12.28 5.33
N LEU A 31 -0.77 -12.06 4.63
CA LEU A 31 0.53 -11.83 5.26
C LEU A 31 0.59 -10.45 5.92
N PHE A 32 0.03 -9.41 5.30
CA PHE A 32 -0.15 -8.12 5.97
C PHE A 32 -1.06 -8.23 7.19
N THR A 33 -2.10 -9.07 7.12
CA THR A 33 -2.96 -9.36 8.26
C THR A 33 -2.19 -10.04 9.39
N GLN A 34 -1.32 -11.00 9.07
CA GLN A 34 -0.44 -11.60 10.08
C GLN A 34 0.54 -10.57 10.65
N LEU A 35 1.19 -9.77 9.81
CA LEU A 35 2.11 -8.70 10.23
C LEU A 35 1.43 -7.69 11.16
N SER A 36 0.20 -7.30 10.86
CA SER A 36 -0.57 -6.36 11.70
C SER A 36 -0.80 -6.83 13.13
N ARG A 37 -0.71 -8.16 13.39
CA ARG A 37 -0.86 -8.73 14.73
C ARG A 37 0.43 -8.70 15.54
N PHE A 38 1.58 -8.70 14.87
CA PHE A 38 2.90 -8.79 15.50
C PHE A 38 3.68 -7.47 15.44
N SER A 39 3.23 -6.51 14.63
CA SER A 39 3.86 -5.20 14.45
C SER A 39 3.06 -4.10 15.15
N ASN A 40 3.76 -3.11 15.70
CA ASN A 40 3.13 -1.91 16.28
C ASN A 40 2.68 -0.90 15.20
N LYS A 41 2.89 -1.23 13.92
CA LYS A 41 2.49 -0.42 12.76
C LYS A 41 0.97 -0.51 12.57
N ALA A 42 0.33 0.61 12.24
CA ALA A 42 -1.07 0.60 11.83
C ALA A 42 -1.17 0.22 10.34
N PHE A 43 -1.89 -0.86 10.04
CA PHE A 43 -2.13 -1.32 8.67
C PHE A 43 -3.54 -0.97 8.25
N TYR A 44 -3.64 -0.34 7.09
CA TYR A 44 -4.88 0.01 6.43
C TYR A 44 -4.91 -0.63 5.06
N TYR A 45 -6.10 -1.00 4.63
CA TYR A 45 -6.33 -1.63 3.36
C TYR A 45 -7.50 -0.92 2.67
N TRP A 46 -7.31 -0.63 1.39
CA TRP A 46 -8.27 0.09 0.57
C TRP A 46 -8.72 -0.79 -0.60
N GLU A 47 -10.02 -0.75 -0.84
CA GLU A 47 -10.67 -1.27 -2.04
C GLU A 47 -11.65 -0.22 -2.53
N ASP A 48 -11.83 -0.13 -3.84
CA ASP A 48 -12.72 0.85 -4.50
C ASP A 48 -14.14 0.90 -3.88
N ILE A 49 -14.76 -0.28 -3.69
CA ILE A 49 -16.14 -0.39 -3.18
C ILE A 49 -16.22 -0.06 -1.68
N GLN A 50 -15.20 -0.41 -0.90
CA GLN A 50 -15.26 -0.38 0.56
C GLN A 50 -14.62 0.86 1.17
N GLY A 51 -13.74 1.53 0.43
CA GLY A 51 -12.85 2.56 0.94
C GLY A 51 -11.81 2.02 1.92
N LEU A 52 -11.12 2.93 2.59
CA LEU A 52 -10.03 2.61 3.51
C LEU A 52 -10.59 2.08 4.84
N HIS A 53 -10.05 0.97 5.31
CA HIS A 53 -10.35 0.43 6.63
C HIS A 53 -9.09 -0.15 7.27
N ARG A 54 -9.11 -0.27 8.61
CA ARG A 54 -7.97 -0.83 9.34
C ARG A 54 -8.00 -2.35 9.32
N ILE A 55 -6.88 -2.99 9.00
CA ILE A 55 -6.74 -4.44 9.11
C ILE A 55 -6.93 -4.86 10.57
N GLY A 56 -7.73 -5.90 10.81
CA GLY A 56 -8.13 -6.35 12.15
C GLY A 56 -9.33 -5.61 12.75
N ALA A 57 -9.78 -4.52 12.13
CA ALA A 57 -10.99 -3.78 12.52
C ALA A 57 -11.80 -3.37 11.27
N SER A 58 -11.99 -4.30 10.33
CA SER A 58 -12.62 -4.07 9.01
C SER A 58 -14.06 -3.54 9.08
N HIS A 59 -14.76 -3.73 10.20
CA HIS A 59 -16.09 -3.17 10.45
C HIS A 59 -16.09 -1.64 10.59
N ILE A 60 -14.92 -1.00 10.77
CA ILE A 60 -14.77 0.44 10.90
C ILE A 60 -14.14 1.00 9.63
N LYS A 61 -15.00 1.51 8.75
CA LYS A 61 -14.60 2.23 7.54
C LYS A 61 -14.20 3.66 7.88
N ILE A 62 -13.17 4.15 7.21
CA ILE A 62 -12.75 5.54 7.30
C ILE A 62 -13.58 6.36 6.30
N PRO A 63 -14.39 7.33 6.76
CA PRO A 63 -15.23 8.13 5.86
C PRO A 63 -14.40 8.88 4.82
N ARG A 64 -14.98 9.12 3.63
CA ARG A 64 -14.37 9.91 2.55
C ARG A 64 -13.02 9.38 2.07
N THR A 65 -12.98 8.06 1.87
CA THR A 65 -11.81 7.36 1.33
C THR A 65 -12.22 6.36 0.26
N GLY A 66 -13.39 6.53 -0.35
CA GLY A 66 -13.83 5.72 -1.48
C GLY A 66 -13.01 6.09 -2.71
N PRO A 67 -13.25 7.27 -3.32
CA PRO A 67 -12.46 7.73 -4.46
C PRO A 67 -10.97 7.89 -4.13
N GLU A 68 -10.11 7.63 -5.12
CA GLU A 68 -8.67 7.54 -4.95
C GLU A 68 -8.04 8.88 -4.61
N ASN A 69 -8.60 9.97 -5.13
CA ASN A 69 -8.17 11.32 -4.79
C ASN A 69 -8.46 11.68 -3.32
N GLU A 70 -9.64 11.31 -2.81
CA GLU A 70 -10.02 11.50 -1.41
C GLU A 70 -9.17 10.63 -0.49
N LEU A 71 -8.93 9.37 -0.89
CA LEU A 71 -8.01 8.45 -0.22
C LEU A 71 -6.60 9.05 -0.10
N LEU A 72 -6.00 9.49 -1.20
CA LEU A 72 -4.64 10.02 -1.19
C LEU A 72 -4.55 11.30 -0.36
N THR A 73 -5.58 12.16 -0.43
CA THR A 73 -5.70 13.35 0.43
C THR A 73 -5.77 12.96 1.91
N HIS A 74 -6.52 11.91 2.25
CA HIS A 74 -6.60 11.37 3.61
C HIS A 74 -5.24 10.85 4.09
N ILE A 75 -4.54 10.07 3.25
CA ILE A 75 -3.21 9.54 3.57
C ILE A 75 -2.22 10.68 3.77
N GLU A 76 -2.19 11.67 2.87
CA GLU A 76 -1.34 12.87 2.99
C GLU A 76 -1.61 13.64 4.29
N GLY A 77 -2.88 13.82 4.66
CA GLY A 77 -3.28 14.56 5.86
C GLY A 77 -3.10 13.80 7.19
N SER A 78 -2.89 12.48 7.15
CA SER A 78 -2.71 11.67 8.36
C SER A 78 -1.47 12.12 9.17
N LYS A 79 -1.60 12.22 10.49
CA LYS A 79 -0.52 12.69 11.38
C LYS A 79 0.31 11.56 12.00
N HIS A 80 0.01 10.32 11.66
CA HIS A 80 0.63 9.14 12.26
C HIS A 80 1.25 8.24 11.20
N PHE A 81 2.22 7.44 11.64
CA PHE A 81 2.73 6.35 10.84
C PHE A 81 1.59 5.39 10.47
N GLY A 82 1.57 4.97 9.22
CA GLY A 82 0.63 3.97 8.72
C GLY A 82 1.15 3.30 7.46
N VAL A 83 0.82 2.02 7.32
CA VAL A 83 0.99 1.26 6.10
C VAL A 83 -0.36 1.21 5.39
N TYR A 84 -0.43 1.71 4.16
CA TYR A 84 -1.65 1.82 3.37
C TYR A 84 -1.52 0.91 2.16
N ILE A 85 -2.27 -0.19 2.15
CA ILE A 85 -2.27 -1.18 1.09
C ILE A 85 -3.38 -0.83 0.11
N LEU A 86 -2.97 -0.46 -1.11
CA LEU A 86 -3.83 -0.02 -2.19
C LEU A 86 -3.85 -1.13 -3.25
N ARG A 87 -4.94 -1.89 -3.28
CA ARG A 87 -5.11 -2.98 -4.24
C ARG A 87 -5.63 -2.43 -5.58
N ASP A 88 -5.11 -2.99 -6.67
CA ASP A 88 -5.57 -2.75 -8.05
C ASP A 88 -5.61 -1.27 -8.45
N PHE A 89 -4.62 -0.50 -7.99
CA PHE A 89 -4.59 0.96 -8.07
C PHE A 89 -4.11 1.53 -9.43
N ASN A 90 -4.11 0.73 -10.51
CA ASN A 90 -3.52 1.13 -11.80
C ASN A 90 -4.26 2.29 -12.46
N ASP A 91 -5.60 2.25 -12.49
CA ASP A 91 -6.41 3.30 -13.11
C ASP A 91 -6.15 4.66 -12.45
N ALA A 92 -6.00 4.65 -11.12
CA ALA A 92 -5.65 5.84 -10.36
C ALA A 92 -4.25 6.38 -10.66
N LEU A 93 -3.31 5.52 -11.07
CA LEU A 93 -1.96 5.92 -11.48
C LEU A 93 -1.90 6.59 -12.86
N GLU A 94 -2.99 6.54 -13.65
CA GLU A 94 -3.08 7.29 -14.91
C GLU A 94 -3.43 8.77 -14.69
N ASN A 95 -3.94 9.12 -13.52
CA ASN A 95 -4.34 10.48 -13.18
C ASN A 95 -3.16 11.29 -12.60
N GLU A 96 -2.81 12.40 -13.26
CA GLU A 96 -1.69 13.26 -12.85
C GLU A 96 -1.85 13.80 -11.42
N THR A 97 -3.07 14.12 -10.97
CA THR A 97 -3.31 14.61 -9.60
C THR A 97 -2.96 13.54 -8.56
N ASN A 98 -3.32 12.28 -8.83
CA ASN A 98 -2.99 11.16 -7.94
C ASN A 98 -1.48 10.91 -7.90
N ILE A 99 -0.79 11.01 -9.03
CA ILE A 99 0.68 10.94 -9.09
C ILE A 99 1.32 12.04 -8.23
N GLN A 100 0.84 13.29 -8.36
CA GLN A 100 1.34 14.40 -7.55
C GLN A 100 1.10 14.17 -6.05
N ASN A 101 -0.08 13.68 -5.66
CA ASN A 101 -0.36 13.36 -4.26
C ASN A 101 0.52 12.23 -3.72
N LEU A 102 0.77 11.18 -4.50
CA LEU A 102 1.71 10.12 -4.13
C LEU A 102 3.14 10.64 -3.96
N MET A 103 3.58 11.57 -4.82
CA MET A 103 4.89 12.21 -4.63
C MET A 103 4.96 13.04 -3.35
N LYS A 104 3.90 13.78 -3.00
CA LYS A 104 3.83 14.52 -1.73
C LYS A 104 3.88 13.59 -0.52
N ILE A 105 3.11 12.50 -0.55
CA ILE A 105 3.19 11.46 0.50
C ILE A 105 4.62 10.91 0.59
N ALA A 106 5.26 10.67 -0.56
CA ALA A 106 6.58 10.09 -0.62
C ALA A 106 7.74 11.01 -0.17
N SER A 107 7.52 12.32 -0.26
CA SER A 107 8.49 13.35 0.15
C SER A 107 8.15 13.99 1.50
N GLY A 108 7.03 13.60 2.12
CA GLY A 108 6.59 14.17 3.39
C GLY A 108 7.38 13.68 4.60
N ASP A 109 7.29 14.44 5.69
CA ASP A 109 8.06 14.21 6.92
C ASP A 109 7.55 13.02 7.74
N ILE A 110 6.25 12.73 7.64
CA ILE A 110 5.65 11.62 8.39
C ILE A 110 5.97 10.32 7.66
N ASN A 111 6.54 9.37 8.41
CA ASN A 111 6.82 8.02 7.91
C ASN A 111 5.50 7.31 7.56
N LYS A 112 5.04 7.40 6.31
CA LYS A 112 3.89 6.66 5.78
C LYS A 112 4.39 5.76 4.67
N VAL A 113 3.91 4.53 4.64
CA VAL A 113 4.25 3.59 3.57
C VAL A 113 3.00 3.28 2.77
N VAL A 114 3.01 3.59 1.48
CA VAL A 114 1.95 3.21 0.55
C VAL A 114 2.41 1.99 -0.23
N VAL A 115 1.65 0.91 -0.12
CA VAL A 115 1.90 -0.35 -0.83
C VAL A 115 0.92 -0.43 -1.99
N LEU A 116 1.43 -0.40 -3.22
CA LEU A 116 0.67 -0.65 -4.44
C LEU A 116 0.70 -2.16 -4.70
N LEU A 117 -0.45 -2.83 -4.60
CA LEU A 117 -0.58 -4.28 -4.70
C LEU A 117 -1.43 -4.66 -5.91
N GLY A 118 -0.95 -5.57 -6.75
CA GLY A 118 -1.73 -6.15 -7.84
C GLY A 118 -0.93 -7.13 -8.68
N ASP A 119 -1.56 -7.74 -9.68
CA ASP A 119 -0.89 -8.65 -10.63
C ASP A 119 0.21 -7.94 -11.43
N PHE A 120 -0.03 -6.68 -11.74
CA PHE A 120 0.90 -5.77 -12.38
C PHE A 120 0.69 -4.36 -11.84
N VAL A 121 1.77 -3.60 -11.65
CA VAL A 121 1.69 -2.19 -11.23
C VAL A 121 2.30 -1.31 -12.32
N ASN A 122 1.45 -0.55 -13.01
CA ASN A 122 1.85 0.41 -14.04
C ASN A 122 2.44 1.68 -13.40
N LEU A 123 3.59 1.53 -12.74
CA LEU A 123 4.18 2.60 -11.95
C LEU A 123 4.69 3.74 -12.86
N PRO A 124 4.15 4.97 -12.75
CA PRO A 124 4.60 6.12 -13.52
C PRO A 124 6.06 6.44 -13.26
N LYS A 125 6.77 6.93 -14.29
CA LYS A 125 8.21 7.27 -14.20
C LYS A 125 8.53 8.23 -13.06
N ALA A 126 7.62 9.16 -12.76
CA ALA A 126 7.77 10.13 -11.67
C ALA A 126 7.84 9.48 -10.27
N LEU A 127 7.22 8.31 -10.08
CA LEU A 127 7.19 7.61 -8.78
C LEU A 127 8.35 6.62 -8.60
N VAL A 128 9.05 6.25 -9.69
CA VAL A 128 10.16 5.29 -9.66
C VAL A 128 11.24 5.62 -8.61
N PRO A 129 11.72 6.87 -8.46
CA PRO A 129 12.76 7.20 -7.48
C PRO A 129 12.33 6.99 -6.02
N PHE A 130 11.03 7.00 -5.76
CA PHE A 130 10.44 6.91 -4.42
C PHE A 130 9.93 5.51 -4.08
N THR A 131 10.03 4.56 -5.03
CA THR A 131 9.36 3.27 -4.93
C THR A 131 10.36 2.12 -4.83
N LEU A 132 10.23 1.33 -3.76
CA LEU A 132 10.84 0.01 -3.69
C LEU A 132 9.98 -0.99 -4.47
N ARG A 133 10.56 -1.64 -5.47
CA ARG A 133 9.84 -2.65 -6.26
C ARG A 133 10.11 -4.06 -5.75
N SER A 134 9.05 -4.83 -5.53
CA SER A 134 9.10 -6.25 -5.22
C SER A 134 8.21 -7.01 -6.21
N LYS A 135 8.75 -8.09 -6.78
CA LYS A 135 7.96 -9.06 -7.56
C LYS A 135 7.85 -10.33 -6.75
N HIS A 136 6.64 -10.68 -6.34
CA HIS A 136 6.35 -11.91 -5.64
C HIS A 136 5.86 -12.98 -6.62
N GLN A 137 6.82 -13.75 -7.14
CA GLN A 137 6.56 -14.95 -7.91
C GLN A 137 6.58 -16.16 -6.99
N MET A 138 5.45 -16.52 -6.40
CA MET A 138 5.31 -17.87 -5.83
C MET A 138 5.12 -18.84 -7.00
N ARG A 139 6.06 -19.78 -7.15
CA ARG A 139 5.80 -21.00 -7.91
C ARG A 139 4.64 -21.71 -7.21
N GLN A 140 3.56 -21.98 -7.92
CA GLN A 140 2.59 -22.98 -7.47
C GLN A 140 3.38 -24.27 -7.25
N ALA A 141 3.56 -24.66 -5.98
CA ALA A 141 3.82 -26.06 -5.68
C ALA A 141 2.51 -26.77 -6.03
N GLY A 142 2.58 -27.63 -7.04
CA GLY A 142 1.42 -28.37 -7.58
C GLY A 142 0.84 -29.39 -6.61
#